data_AF-A0A1F7WZ40-F1
#
_entry.id   AF-A0A1F7WZ40-F1
#
_cell.length_a   1.000
_cell.length_b   1.000
_cell.length_c   1.000
_cell.angle_alpha   90.00
_cell.angle_beta   90.00
_cell.angle_gamma   90.00
#
_symmetry.space_group_name_H-M   'P 1'
#
loop_
_entity.id
_entity.type
_entity.pdbx_description
1 polymer ?
#
loop_
_entity_poly.entity_id
_entity_poly.type
_entity_poly.pdbx_seq_one_letter_code
_entity_poly.pdbx_strand_id
1 'polypeptide(L)'
;MENAIISRYREVVKPGDTVYFLGDLTIRGPQYKANLEYTVEQLPGRKILILGNHDKHNPFTYVEAGFESVHTSLDIGEFILVHDPAIATGLNDRKWLCGHVHTVFKMAKKHTVLNVGVDQWEFYPVSEIEVKRMFEEYTGD
;
A
#
# COMPACT_ATOMS: atom_id res chain seq x y z
N MET A 1 10.31 -14.81 -4.96
CA MET A 1 9.09 -13.97 -4.89
C MET A 1 9.44 -12.57 -4.43
N GLU A 2 10.09 -12.41 -3.29
CA GLU A 2 10.61 -11.12 -2.76
C GLU A 2 11.46 -10.35 -3.80
N ASN A 3 12.44 -11.01 -4.43
CA ASN A 3 13.24 -10.41 -5.50
C ASN A 3 12.43 -9.97 -6.74
N ALA A 4 11.30 -10.64 -7.02
CA ALA A 4 10.48 -10.33 -8.19
C ALA A 4 9.59 -9.10 -7.95
N ILE A 5 9.14 -8.88 -6.71
CA ILE A 5 8.41 -7.67 -6.31
C ILE A 5 9.36 -6.47 -6.32
N ILE A 6 10.57 -6.62 -5.79
CA ILE A 6 11.60 -5.57 -5.80
C ILE A 6 11.98 -5.17 -7.24
N SER A 7 12.14 -6.13 -8.15
CA SER A 7 12.42 -5.84 -9.57
C SER A 7 11.30 -5.00 -10.19
N ARG A 8 10.05 -5.48 -10.08
CA ARG A 8 8.87 -4.79 -10.62
C ARG A 8 8.68 -3.39 -10.06
N TYR A 9 8.92 -3.22 -8.76
CA TYR A 9 8.92 -1.90 -8.13
C TYR A 9 9.92 -0.97 -8.82
N ARG A 10 11.18 -1.42 -8.98
CA ARG A 10 12.26 -0.61 -9.57
C ARG A 10 12.06 -0.30 -11.05
N GLU A 11 11.32 -1.15 -11.77
CA GLU A 11 11.00 -0.92 -13.18
C GLU A 11 10.15 0.36 -13.35
N VAL A 12 9.17 0.56 -12.46
CA VAL A 12 8.17 1.63 -12.61
C VAL A 12 8.40 2.84 -11.72
N VAL A 13 8.97 2.67 -10.52
CA VAL A 13 9.18 3.77 -9.55
C VAL A 13 10.49 4.52 -9.79
N LYS A 14 10.43 5.84 -9.79
CA LYS A 14 11.57 6.76 -9.96
C LYS A 14 11.87 7.51 -8.65
N PRO A 15 13.09 8.07 -8.49
CA PRO A 15 13.47 8.76 -7.25
C PRO A 15 12.58 9.94 -6.85
N GLY A 16 11.91 10.58 -7.82
CA GLY A 16 10.99 11.70 -7.56
C GLY A 16 9.57 11.28 -7.14
N ASP A 17 9.24 9.98 -7.25
CA ASP A 17 7.90 9.49 -6.97
C ASP A 17 7.64 9.35 -5.47
N THR A 18 6.36 9.29 -5.10
CA THR A 18 5.93 8.90 -3.75
C THR A 18 5.17 7.60 -3.83
N VAL A 19 5.55 6.66 -2.97
CA VAL A 19 4.89 5.37 -2.88
C VAL A 19 4.32 5.18 -1.48
N TYR A 20 3.03 4.90 -1.45
CA TYR A 20 2.30 4.53 -0.25
C TYR A 20 2.29 3.01 -0.12
N PHE A 21 2.85 2.50 0.97
CA PHE A 21 2.87 1.07 1.29
C PHE A 21 1.70 0.77 2.21
N LEU A 22 0.72 0.01 1.73
CA LEU A 22 -0.48 -0.33 2.51
C LEU A 22 -0.28 -1.63 3.30
N GLY A 23 0.76 -1.64 4.14
CA GLY A 23 0.97 -2.61 5.21
C GLY A 23 1.58 -3.95 4.83
N ASP A 24 1.79 -4.77 5.85
CA ASP A 24 2.30 -6.15 5.84
C ASP A 24 3.69 -6.33 5.24
N LEU A 25 4.55 -5.31 5.43
CA LEU A 25 5.96 -5.38 5.03
C LEU A 25 6.76 -6.38 5.87
N THR A 26 6.40 -6.57 7.13
CA THR A 26 7.13 -7.47 8.05
C THR A 26 6.38 -8.77 8.34
N ILE A 27 5.76 -9.38 7.32
CA ILE A 27 4.99 -10.62 7.47
C ILE A 27 5.78 -11.79 8.09
N ARG A 28 7.10 -11.82 7.90
CA ARG A 28 8.00 -12.84 8.47
C ARG A 28 8.27 -12.65 9.97
N GLY A 29 7.83 -11.53 10.54
CA GLY A 29 7.99 -11.19 11.95
C GLY A 29 9.15 -10.22 12.22
N PRO A 30 9.17 -9.63 13.43
CA PRO A 30 10.06 -8.52 13.77
C PRO A 30 11.54 -8.89 13.85
N GLN A 31 11.88 -10.18 13.95
CA GLN A 31 13.25 -10.66 13.97
C GLN A 31 14.02 -10.39 12.66
N TYR A 32 13.33 -9.96 11.59
CA TYR A 32 13.91 -9.66 10.29
C TYR A 32 14.11 -8.16 10.03
N LYS A 33 14.27 -7.33 11.07
CA LYS A 33 14.52 -5.87 10.95
C LYS A 33 15.65 -5.54 9.95
N ALA A 34 16.78 -6.25 10.00
CA ALA A 34 17.89 -6.02 9.07
C ALA A 34 17.51 -6.24 7.59
N ASN A 35 16.59 -7.17 7.31
CA ASN A 35 16.08 -7.39 5.95
C ASN A 35 15.14 -6.25 5.51
N LEU A 36 14.37 -5.68 6.44
CA LEU A 36 13.53 -4.51 6.17
C LEU A 36 14.40 -3.33 5.75
N GLU A 37 15.40 -2.96 6.55
CA GLU A 37 16.30 -1.83 6.26
C GLU A 37 17.02 -2.03 4.91
N TYR A 38 17.63 -3.20 4.71
CA TYR A 38 18.32 -3.54 3.46
C TYR A 38 17.39 -3.47 2.24
N THR A 39 16.14 -3.91 2.39
CA THR A 39 15.16 -3.87 1.29
C THR A 39 14.71 -2.44 1.01
N VAL A 40 14.39 -1.66 2.04
CA VAL A 40 13.85 -0.30 1.90
C VAL A 40 14.89 0.66 1.31
N GLU A 41 16.15 0.56 1.72
CA GLU A 41 17.26 1.34 1.17
C GLU A 41 17.38 1.18 -0.36
N GLN A 42 17.01 0.00 -0.84
CA GLN A 42 17.12 -0.41 -2.22
C GLN A 42 15.97 0.02 -3.13
N LEU A 43 14.89 0.57 -2.57
CA LEU A 43 13.71 1.01 -3.31
C LEU A 43 13.80 2.51 -3.62
N PRO A 44 13.69 2.95 -4.89
CA PRO A 44 13.64 4.37 -5.23
C PRO A 44 12.35 5.04 -4.72
N GLY A 45 12.35 6.37 -4.69
CA GLY A 45 11.17 7.17 -4.32
C GLY A 45 11.02 7.41 -2.83
N ARG A 46 10.14 8.38 -2.50
CA ARG A 46 9.70 8.68 -1.13
C ARG A 46 8.71 7.62 -0.67
N LYS A 47 8.78 7.22 0.59
CA LYS A 47 8.07 6.04 1.10
C LYS A 47 7.23 6.42 2.30
N ILE A 48 5.94 6.14 2.23
CA ILE A 48 4.99 6.39 3.32
C ILE A 48 4.33 5.06 3.67
N LEU A 49 4.38 4.66 4.94
CA LEU A 49 3.82 3.40 5.40
C LEU A 49 2.45 3.61 6.05
N ILE A 50 1.48 2.80 5.66
CA ILE A 50 0.20 2.62 6.34
C ILE A 50 0.27 1.23 6.98
N LEU A 51 0.32 1.17 8.30
CA LEU A 51 0.60 -0.05 9.06
C LEU A 51 -0.42 -1.14 8.78
N GLY A 52 0.09 -2.34 8.46
CA GLY A 52 -0.69 -3.56 8.40
C GLY A 52 -0.74 -4.31 9.72
N ASN A 53 -1.56 -5.36 9.78
CA ASN A 53 -1.70 -6.14 11.00
C ASN A 53 -0.43 -6.94 11.33
N HIS A 54 0.44 -7.21 10.35
CA HIS A 54 1.73 -7.86 10.55
C HIS A 54 2.89 -6.89 10.83
N ASP A 55 2.65 -5.58 10.75
CA ASP A 55 3.66 -4.56 11.03
C ASP A 55 3.76 -4.27 12.53
N LYS A 56 4.47 -5.14 13.26
CA LYS A 56 4.52 -5.14 14.73
C LYS A 56 5.64 -4.31 15.35
N HIS A 57 6.52 -3.69 14.55
CA HIS A 57 7.57 -2.85 15.11
C HIS A 57 7.04 -1.50 15.62
N ASN A 58 7.82 -0.84 16.48
CA ASN A 58 7.59 0.56 16.81
C ASN A 58 7.64 1.41 15.51
N PRO A 59 6.72 2.37 15.28
CA PRO A 59 6.74 3.26 14.11
C PRO A 59 8.11 3.88 13.80
N PHE A 60 8.89 4.26 14.81
CA PHE A 60 10.24 4.81 14.64
C PHE A 60 11.20 3.83 13.96
N THR A 61 11.00 2.52 14.13
CA THR A 61 11.78 1.48 13.41
C THR A 61 11.62 1.59 11.91
N TYR A 62 10.40 1.85 11.43
CA TYR A 62 10.15 1.98 10.00
C TYR A 62 10.71 3.31 9.47
N VAL A 63 10.64 4.39 10.26
CA VAL A 63 11.26 5.66 9.90
C VAL A 63 12.78 5.51 9.77
N GLU A 64 13.43 4.88 10.76
CA GLU A 64 14.86 4.54 10.72
C GLU A 64 15.22 3.69 9.49
N ALA A 65 14.33 2.78 9.09
CA ALA A 65 14.53 1.95 7.90
C ALA A 65 14.40 2.70 6.57
N GLY A 66 13.97 3.97 6.58
CA GLY A 66 13.89 4.82 5.39
C GLY A 66 12.48 5.21 4.95
N PHE A 67 11.46 5.00 5.79
CA PHE A 67 10.13 5.59 5.59
C PHE A 67 10.10 7.05 6.06
N GLU A 68 9.50 7.92 5.27
CA GLU A 68 9.36 9.35 5.62
C GLU A 68 8.31 9.56 6.72
N SER A 69 7.23 8.77 6.68
CA SER A 69 6.20 8.77 7.72
C SER A 69 5.46 7.44 7.79
N VAL A 70 4.84 7.19 8.94
CA VAL A 70 4.15 5.95 9.27
C VAL A 70 2.80 6.29 9.90
N HIS A 71 1.74 5.68 9.40
CA HIS A 71 0.35 5.99 9.77
C HIS A 71 -0.45 4.71 9.98
N THR A 72 -1.55 4.78 10.73
CA THR A 72 -2.55 3.69 10.81
C THR A 72 -3.61 3.82 9.73
N SER A 73 -3.90 5.06 9.31
CA SER A 73 -4.68 5.43 8.15
C SER A 73 -4.24 6.82 7.68
N LEU A 74 -4.49 7.16 6.42
CA LEU A 74 -4.10 8.46 5.87
C LEU A 74 -5.12 8.98 4.86
N ASP A 75 -5.65 10.17 5.07
CA ASP A 75 -6.45 10.91 4.09
C ASP A 75 -5.51 11.78 3.25
N ILE A 76 -5.43 11.51 1.94
CA ILE A 76 -4.61 12.28 0.98
C ILE A 76 -5.47 13.19 0.11
N GLY A 77 -6.66 13.57 0.57
CA GLY A 77 -7.63 14.40 -0.12
C GLY A 77 -8.60 13.56 -0.95
N GLU A 78 -8.14 13.06 -2.10
CA GLU A 78 -9.02 12.28 -2.98
C GLU A 78 -9.26 10.85 -2.46
N PHE A 79 -8.24 10.25 -1.84
CA PHE A 79 -8.28 8.87 -1.36
C PHE A 79 -8.05 8.79 0.14
N ILE A 80 -8.67 7.80 0.77
CA ILE A 80 -8.35 7.38 2.14
C ILE A 80 -7.61 6.04 2.06
N LEU A 81 -6.41 6.00 2.63
CA LEU A 81 -5.53 4.84 2.64
C LEU A 81 -5.67 4.11 3.97
N VAL A 82 -5.99 2.82 3.90
CA VAL A 82 -6.09 1.93 5.06
C VAL A 82 -5.51 0.57 4.68
N HIS A 83 -4.96 -0.18 5.64
CA HIS A 83 -4.55 -1.55 5.33
C HIS A 83 -5.74 -2.50 5.24
N ASP A 84 -6.54 -2.59 6.30
CA ASP A 84 -7.68 -3.49 6.41
C ASP A 84 -8.99 -2.80 5.95
N PRO A 85 -9.66 -3.31 4.89
CA PRO A 85 -10.93 -2.76 4.41
C PRO A 85 -12.11 -2.91 5.39
N ALA A 86 -11.97 -3.70 6.46
CA ALA A 86 -12.91 -3.72 7.57
C ALA A 86 -12.94 -2.38 8.31
N ILE A 87 -11.86 -1.59 8.29
CA ILE A 87 -11.86 -0.23 8.87
C ILE A 87 -12.75 0.71 8.05
N ALA A 88 -12.90 0.47 6.75
CA ALA A 88 -13.84 1.20 5.90
C ALA A 88 -15.32 0.84 6.19
N THR A 89 -15.65 0.23 7.33
CA THR A 89 -17.03 -0.14 7.69
C THR A 89 -17.79 1.08 8.20
N GLY A 90 -18.74 1.54 7.38
CA GLY A 90 -19.79 2.48 7.78
C GLY A 90 -19.66 3.93 7.31
N LEU A 91 -18.68 4.31 6.49
CA LEU A 91 -18.34 5.74 6.33
C LEU A 91 -18.13 6.19 4.87
N ASN A 92 -19.18 6.85 4.37
CA ASN A 92 -19.16 7.95 3.38
C ASN A 92 -18.86 7.55 1.92
N ASP A 93 -19.32 8.37 0.96
CA ASP A 93 -19.06 8.22 -0.49
C ASP A 93 -17.61 8.58 -0.88
N ARG A 94 -16.64 8.28 0.01
CA ARG A 94 -15.20 8.50 -0.22
C ARG A 94 -14.59 7.31 -0.98
N LYS A 95 -13.47 7.57 -1.66
CA LYS A 95 -12.68 6.55 -2.34
C LYS A 95 -11.62 5.99 -1.39
N TRP A 96 -11.67 4.69 -1.11
CA TRP A 96 -10.76 4.00 -0.19
C TRP A 96 -9.80 3.10 -0.97
N LEU A 97 -8.53 3.13 -0.60
CA LEU A 97 -7.53 2.17 -1.08
C LEU A 97 -7.16 1.23 0.08
N CYS A 98 -7.18 -0.08 -0.20
CA CYS A 98 -6.85 -1.10 0.80
C CYS A 98 -5.85 -2.14 0.32
N GLY A 99 -5.24 -2.83 1.29
CA GLY A 99 -4.46 -4.06 1.08
C GLY A 99 -5.16 -5.23 1.75
N HIS A 100 -4.39 -6.06 2.47
CA HIS A 100 -4.81 -7.14 3.38
C HIS A 100 -5.54 -8.35 2.75
N VAL A 101 -6.47 -8.11 1.83
CA VAL A 101 -7.42 -9.12 1.34
C VAL A 101 -6.91 -9.93 0.15
N HIS A 102 -5.64 -9.79 -0.23
CA HIS A 102 -5.01 -10.54 -1.33
C HIS A 102 -5.89 -10.60 -2.59
N THR A 103 -6.33 -11.81 -2.97
CA THR A 103 -7.13 -12.06 -4.18
C THR A 103 -8.65 -12.01 -3.97
N VAL A 104 -9.14 -11.73 -2.75
CA VAL A 104 -10.57 -11.85 -2.40
C VAL A 104 -11.45 -10.91 -3.22
N PHE A 105 -11.01 -9.66 -3.45
CA PHE A 105 -11.70 -8.75 -4.37
C PHE A 105 -10.71 -7.75 -4.98
N LYS A 106 -11.05 -7.24 -6.17
CA LYS A 106 -10.39 -6.06 -6.76
C LYS A 106 -11.08 -4.78 -6.32
N MET A 107 -12.42 -4.76 -6.35
CA MET A 107 -13.26 -3.64 -5.98
C MET A 107 -14.41 -4.11 -5.07
N ALA A 108 -14.79 -3.34 -4.06
CA ALA A 108 -15.86 -3.68 -3.12
C ALA A 108 -16.70 -2.46 -2.71
N LYS A 109 -17.78 -2.73 -1.96
CA LYS A 109 -18.71 -1.74 -1.36
C LYS A 109 -19.19 -0.67 -2.35
N LYS A 110 -20.00 -1.07 -3.36
CA LYS A 110 -20.51 -0.16 -4.41
C LYS A 110 -19.41 0.69 -5.05
N HIS A 111 -18.27 0.06 -5.35
CA HIS A 111 -17.15 0.68 -6.04
C HIS A 111 -16.45 1.83 -5.29
N THR A 112 -16.53 1.83 -3.97
CA THR A 112 -15.85 2.82 -3.11
C THR A 112 -14.55 2.31 -2.51
N VAL A 113 -14.29 0.99 -2.54
CA VAL A 113 -13.07 0.39 -1.97
C VAL A 113 -12.30 -0.37 -3.04
N LEU A 114 -11.11 0.12 -3.39
CA LEU A 114 -10.20 -0.52 -4.34
C LEU A 114 -9.06 -1.24 -3.60
N ASN A 115 -8.84 -2.50 -3.93
CA ASN A 115 -7.71 -3.28 -3.45
C ASN A 115 -6.46 -2.99 -4.30
N VAL A 116 -5.47 -2.38 -3.69
CA VAL A 116 -4.16 -2.04 -4.28
C VAL A 116 -3.07 -3.03 -3.89
N GLY A 117 -3.42 -4.14 -3.23
CA GLY A 117 -2.50 -5.23 -2.90
C GLY A 117 -1.88 -5.82 -4.16
N VAL A 118 -0.56 -6.00 -4.15
CA VAL A 118 0.25 -6.38 -5.31
C VAL A 118 -0.21 -7.68 -6.01
N ASP A 119 -0.90 -8.56 -5.28
CA ASP A 119 -1.51 -9.80 -5.81
C ASP A 119 -2.56 -9.52 -6.90
N GLN A 120 -3.17 -8.33 -6.90
CA GLN A 120 -4.17 -7.90 -7.89
C GLN A 120 -3.55 -7.17 -9.09
N TRP A 121 -2.24 -6.90 -9.07
CA TRP A 121 -1.55 -5.99 -9.98
C TRP A 121 -0.28 -6.62 -10.56
N GLU A 122 -0.30 -7.94 -10.76
CA GLU A 122 0.83 -8.70 -11.31
C GLU A 122 2.15 -8.45 -10.57
N PHE A 123 2.07 -8.21 -9.25
CA PHE A 123 3.19 -7.87 -8.37
C PHE A 123 3.85 -6.50 -8.63
N TYR A 124 3.18 -5.58 -9.34
CA TYR A 124 3.58 -4.19 -9.49
C TYR A 124 2.89 -3.28 -8.46
N PRO A 125 3.50 -2.15 -8.08
CA PRO A 125 2.76 -1.05 -7.48
C PRO A 125 1.80 -0.46 -8.52
N VAL A 126 0.64 0.02 -8.06
CA VAL A 126 -0.35 0.69 -8.91
C VAL A 126 -0.16 2.21 -8.86
N SER A 127 -0.23 2.86 -10.02
CA SER A 127 -0.11 4.31 -10.13
C SER A 127 -1.42 5.02 -9.76
N GLU A 128 -1.32 6.30 -9.40
CA GLU A 128 -2.50 7.14 -9.15
C GLU A 128 -3.42 7.20 -10.38
N ILE A 129 -2.86 7.26 -11.58
CA ILE A 129 -3.61 7.30 -12.85
C ILE A 129 -4.47 6.03 -13.01
N GLU A 130 -3.87 4.86 -12.77
CA GLU A 130 -4.58 3.59 -12.87
C GLU A 130 -5.65 3.46 -11.77
N VAL A 131 -5.34 3.90 -10.55
CA VAL A 131 -6.33 3.95 -9.46
C VAL A 131 -7.53 4.82 -9.83
N LYS A 132 -7.30 6.01 -10.39
CA LYS A 132 -8.37 6.92 -10.83
C LYS A 132 -9.23 6.30 -11.91
N ARG A 133 -8.59 5.72 -12.94
CA ARG A 133 -9.28 5.01 -14.02
C ARG A 133 -10.23 3.94 -13.48
N MET A 134 -9.79 3.15 -12.51
CA MET A 134 -10.64 2.14 -11.89
C MET A 134 -11.90 2.76 -11.26
N PHE A 135 -11.77 3.82 -10.47
CA PHE A 135 -12.97 4.45 -9.90
C PHE A 135 -13.90 5.05 -10.96
N GLU A 136 -13.37 5.61 -12.03
CA GLU A 136 -14.18 6.16 -13.13
C GLU A 136 -14.96 5.07 -13.87
N GLU A 137 -14.30 3.99 -14.28
CA GLU A 137 -14.91 2.85 -14.98
C GLU A 137 -16.09 2.24 -14.21
N TYR A 138 -16.02 2.22 -12.88
CA TYR A 138 -17.03 1.63 -12.02
C TYR A 138 -18.11 2.59 -11.50
N THR A 139 -17.99 3.89 -11.81
CA THR A 139 -19.04 4.89 -11.51
C THR A 139 -19.97 5.16 -12.69
N GLY A 140 -19.73 4.51 -13.84
CA GLY A 140 -20.44 4.72 -15.10
C GLY A 140 -21.75 3.93 -15.29
N ASP A 141 -22.30 3.30 -14.24
CA ASP A 141 -23.58 2.56 -14.27
C ASP A 141 -24.75 3.36 -13.65
#